data_AF-A0A2P5FVB9-F1
#
_entry.id   AF-A0A2P5FVB9-F1
#
_cell.length_a   1.000
_cell.length_b   1.000
_cell.length_c   1.000
_cell.angle_alpha   90.00
_cell.angle_beta   90.00
_cell.angle_gamma   90.00
#
_symmetry.space_group_name_H-M   'P 1'
#
loop_
_entity.id
_entity.type
_entity.pdbx_description
1 polymer ?
#
loop_
_entity_poly.entity_id
_entity_poly.type
_entity_poly.pdbx_seq_one_letter_code
_entity_poly.pdbx_strand_id
1 'polypeptide(L)'
;MSLMVSVDQDRHNEPLNMFLYLLPMFHVAGLSLICYSQLRRGNAVVSMEKFKLEKALRVVETYGVTHPLVVLSVMIALAKQSVAVWKLYDLSSLKQILCGGALLGRNVMKKVAQSIPAGVAINQIYGTIETCELVSLENTREESRFSGLSGTLITGIESRIISVETLKLFHQINWERFVFEDLIQCKVAPFKRLRRVSFLSSIPKSASGKILRRELVQKVRSKI
;
A
#
# COMPACT_ATOMS: atom_id res chain seq x y z
N MET A 1 14.60 -11.30 2.70
CA MET A 1 13.45 -10.37 2.60
C MET A 1 13.77 -8.96 3.11
N SER A 2 14.34 -8.77 4.30
CA SER A 2 14.54 -7.41 4.84
C SER A 2 15.50 -6.53 4.04
N LEU A 3 16.58 -7.08 3.47
CA LEU A 3 17.48 -6.32 2.59
C LEU A 3 16.75 -5.81 1.35
N MET A 4 15.79 -6.57 0.81
CA MET A 4 15.09 -6.24 -0.44
C MET A 4 14.26 -4.97 -0.33
N VAL A 5 13.82 -4.62 0.87
CA VAL A 5 13.00 -3.41 1.14
C VAL A 5 13.83 -2.12 0.96
N SER A 6 15.14 -2.17 1.24
CA SER A 6 16.04 -1.02 1.07
C SER A 6 16.91 -1.09 -0.18
N VAL A 7 16.82 -2.17 -0.97
CA VAL A 7 17.62 -2.34 -2.20
C VAL A 7 17.45 -1.17 -3.15
N ASP A 8 16.25 -0.59 -3.29
CA ASP A 8 16.05 0.57 -4.15
C ASP A 8 16.84 1.80 -3.65
N GLN A 9 16.94 1.97 -2.33
CA GLN A 9 17.74 3.05 -1.74
C GLN A 9 19.23 2.83 -2.03
N ASP A 10 19.71 1.59 -1.95
CA ASP A 10 21.10 1.25 -2.26
C ASP A 10 21.40 1.38 -3.76
N ARG A 11 20.50 0.89 -4.61
CA ARG A 11 20.58 0.98 -6.08
C ARG A 11 20.66 2.42 -6.56
N HIS A 12 19.93 3.33 -5.90
CA HIS A 12 19.95 4.75 -6.21
C HIS A 12 20.98 5.55 -5.41
N ASN A 13 21.85 4.87 -4.65
CA ASN A 13 22.87 5.48 -3.80
C ASN A 13 22.32 6.61 -2.90
N GLU A 14 21.13 6.36 -2.33
CA GLU A 14 20.49 7.34 -1.47
C GLU A 14 21.28 7.54 -0.18
N PRO A 15 21.35 8.77 0.34
CA PRO A 15 21.93 9.02 1.66
C PRO A 15 21.11 8.31 2.76
N LEU A 16 21.64 8.34 3.99
CA LEU A 16 20.87 7.87 5.14
C LEU A 16 19.60 8.70 5.30
N ASN A 17 18.50 8.01 5.57
CA ASN A 17 17.16 8.56 5.61
C ASN A 17 16.64 8.61 7.06
N MET A 18 15.77 9.58 7.34
CA MET A 18 15.06 9.72 8.62
C MET A 18 13.61 9.27 8.43
N PHE A 19 13.23 8.19 9.10
CA PHE A 19 11.91 7.60 9.02
C PHE A 19 11.02 8.06 10.17
N LEU A 20 9.74 8.35 9.87
CA LEU A 20 8.71 8.49 10.89
C LEU A 20 7.82 7.25 10.86
N TYR A 21 7.77 6.52 11.97
CA TYR A 21 6.98 5.30 12.09
C TYR A 21 5.77 5.52 13.01
N LEU A 22 4.56 5.38 12.46
CA LEU A 22 3.28 5.62 13.14
C LEU A 22 2.49 4.33 13.41
N LEU A 23 3.11 3.17 13.23
CA LEU A 23 2.48 1.86 13.41
C LEU A 23 2.92 1.25 14.75
N PRO A 24 2.22 0.22 15.26
CA PRO A 24 2.68 -0.50 16.45
C PRO A 24 3.92 -1.35 16.16
N MET A 25 4.98 -1.25 16.97
CA MET A 25 6.23 -1.99 16.77
C MET A 25 6.10 -3.53 16.89
N PHE A 26 5.04 -4.03 17.52
CA PHE A 26 4.75 -5.46 17.56
C PHE A 26 4.13 -6.00 16.26
N HIS A 27 3.73 -5.12 15.34
CA HIS A 27 3.29 -5.52 14.00
C HIS A 27 4.50 -5.96 13.17
N VAL A 28 4.31 -6.88 12.22
CA VAL A 28 5.40 -7.39 11.37
C VAL A 28 6.12 -6.26 10.62
N ALA A 29 5.41 -5.20 10.20
CA ALA A 29 6.00 -3.93 9.75
C ALA A 29 7.13 -3.36 10.63
N GLY A 30 6.98 -3.38 11.96
CA GLY A 30 7.98 -2.86 12.89
C GLY A 30 9.22 -3.74 12.91
N LEU A 31 9.02 -5.05 12.86
CA LEU A 31 10.13 -5.99 12.81
C LEU A 31 10.84 -5.97 11.43
N SER A 32 10.09 -6.09 10.34
CA SER A 32 10.65 -6.29 9.00
C SER A 32 11.11 -5.00 8.33
N LEU A 33 10.24 -3.98 8.23
CA LEU A 33 10.57 -2.72 7.56
C LEU A 33 11.49 -1.87 8.42
N ILE A 34 11.21 -1.76 9.73
CA ILE A 34 12.01 -0.90 10.61
C ILE A 34 13.28 -1.61 11.09
N CYS A 35 13.16 -2.67 11.90
CA CYS A 35 14.34 -3.26 12.55
C CYS A 35 15.28 -3.94 11.55
N TYR A 36 14.77 -4.84 10.70
CA TYR A 36 15.62 -5.64 9.82
C TYR A 36 16.02 -4.97 8.50
N SER A 37 15.35 -3.90 8.10
CA SER A 37 15.63 -3.16 6.87
C SER A 37 16.21 -1.77 7.18
N GLN A 38 15.40 -0.82 7.65
CA GLN A 38 15.84 0.57 7.79
C GLN A 38 16.97 0.74 8.82
N LEU A 39 16.80 0.22 10.04
CA LEU A 39 17.85 0.32 11.08
C LEU A 39 19.12 -0.45 10.68
N ARG A 40 18.97 -1.62 10.06
CA ARG A 40 20.12 -2.41 9.57
C ARG A 40 20.94 -1.66 8.52
N ARG A 41 20.31 -0.89 7.63
CA ARG A 41 20.99 -0.04 6.64
C ARG A 41 21.72 1.16 7.27
N GLY A 42 21.42 1.49 8.53
CA GLY A 42 21.91 2.68 9.22
C GLY A 42 20.99 3.90 9.08
N ASN A 43 19.79 3.73 8.53
CA ASN A 43 18.78 4.78 8.58
C ASN A 43 18.31 4.96 10.03
N ALA A 44 17.83 6.15 10.36
CA ALA A 44 17.34 6.45 11.70
C ALA A 44 15.81 6.58 11.70
N VAL A 45 15.19 6.26 12.84
CA VAL A 45 13.73 6.09 12.96
C VAL A 45 13.22 6.85 14.17
N VAL A 46 12.29 7.76 13.93
CA VAL A 46 11.48 8.42 14.96
C VAL A 46 10.16 7.65 15.06
N SER A 47 9.93 7.00 16.21
CA SER A 47 8.69 6.27 16.48
C SER A 47 7.71 7.17 17.25
N MET A 48 6.43 7.11 16.89
CA MET A 48 5.36 7.80 17.60
C MET A 48 4.32 6.80 18.09
N GLU A 49 4.11 6.73 19.41
CA GLU A 49 3.16 5.80 20.03
C GLU A 49 1.72 5.98 19.51
N LYS A 50 1.28 7.24 19.33
CA LYS A 50 -0.07 7.59 18.89
C LYS A 50 -0.03 8.74 17.90
N PHE A 51 -0.67 8.55 16.76
CA PHE A 51 -0.80 9.58 15.75
C PHE A 51 -1.55 10.81 16.29
N LYS A 52 -0.87 11.95 16.25
CA LYS A 52 -1.45 13.29 16.38
C LYS A 52 -0.87 14.16 15.28
N LEU A 53 -1.72 14.76 14.46
CA LEU A 53 -1.31 15.50 13.25
C LEU A 53 -0.22 16.53 13.53
N GLU A 54 -0.50 17.50 14.40
CA GLU A 54 0.42 18.61 14.69
C GLU A 54 1.75 18.11 15.26
N LYS A 55 1.70 17.07 16.11
CA LYS A 55 2.91 16.44 16.64
C LYS A 55 3.71 15.74 15.53
N ALA A 56 3.04 15.09 14.59
CA ALA A 56 3.69 14.43 13.46
C ALA A 56 4.36 15.45 12.53
N LEU A 57 3.68 16.56 12.19
CA LEU A 57 4.25 17.63 11.37
C LEU A 57 5.43 18.31 12.08
N ARG A 58 5.33 18.58 13.38
CA ARG A 58 6.44 19.11 14.18
C ARG A 58 7.63 18.16 14.26
N VAL A 59 7.39 16.84 14.32
CA VAL A 59 8.45 15.84 14.27
C VAL A 59 9.14 15.84 12.90
N VAL A 60 8.39 16.00 11.81
CA VAL A 60 8.98 16.12 10.46
C VAL A 60 9.93 17.30 10.37
N GLU A 61 9.50 18.47 10.86
CA GLU A 61 10.30 19.70 10.92
C GLU A 61 11.52 19.55 11.84
N THR A 62 11.32 19.07 13.07
CA THR A 62 12.38 19.02 14.11
C THR A 62 13.50 18.03 13.75
N TYR A 63 13.14 16.87 13.20
CA TYR A 63 14.09 15.79 12.94
C TYR A 63 14.48 15.67 11.47
N GLY A 64 13.93 16.51 10.58
CA GLY A 64 14.19 16.42 9.15
C GLY A 64 13.74 15.09 8.55
N VAL A 65 12.53 14.63 8.89
CA VAL A 65 12.00 13.35 8.40
C VAL A 65 11.91 13.34 6.88
N THR A 66 12.49 12.32 6.27
CA THR A 66 12.46 12.12 4.82
C THR A 66 11.37 11.13 4.38
N HIS A 67 11.09 10.12 5.20
CA HIS A 67 10.21 9.00 4.84
C HIS A 67 9.21 8.61 5.96
N PRO A 68 8.03 9.23 6.05
CA PRO A 68 6.97 8.74 6.93
C PRO A 68 6.35 7.44 6.39
N LEU A 69 6.33 6.39 7.24
CA LEU A 69 5.51 5.19 7.06
C LEU A 69 4.17 5.36 7.77
N VAL A 70 3.10 5.34 6.99
CA VAL A 70 1.75 5.60 7.46
C VAL A 70 0.77 4.53 6.95
N VAL A 71 -0.42 4.51 7.56
CA VAL A 71 -1.53 3.65 7.15
C VAL A 71 -2.63 4.47 6.47
N LEU A 72 -3.53 3.79 5.76
CA LEU A 72 -4.66 4.43 5.08
C LEU A 72 -5.48 5.37 5.99
N SER A 73 -5.71 5.00 7.25
CA SER A 73 -6.46 5.86 8.19
C SER A 73 -5.79 7.20 8.45
N VAL A 74 -4.46 7.21 8.56
CA VAL A 74 -3.66 8.43 8.69
C VAL A 74 -3.76 9.25 7.41
N MET A 75 -3.58 8.64 6.24
CA MET A 75 -3.70 9.34 4.94
C MET A 75 -5.07 10.00 4.74
N ILE A 76 -6.16 9.34 5.17
CA ILE A 76 -7.50 9.94 5.15
C ILE A 76 -7.60 11.12 6.12
N ALA A 77 -7.01 11.02 7.31
CA ALA A 77 -7.00 12.10 8.28
C ALA A 77 -6.21 13.32 7.77
N LEU A 78 -5.08 13.08 7.10
CA LEU A 78 -4.27 14.10 6.42
C LEU A 78 -5.06 14.79 5.30
N ALA A 79 -5.75 14.02 4.46
CA ALA A 79 -6.54 14.55 3.33
C ALA A 79 -7.76 15.41 3.75
N LYS A 80 -8.14 15.40 5.02
CA LYS A 80 -9.24 16.22 5.56
C LYS A 80 -8.78 17.59 6.06
N GLN A 81 -7.48 17.81 6.19
CA GLN A 81 -6.94 19.04 6.75
C GLN A 81 -6.91 20.16 5.72
N SER A 82 -7.11 21.39 6.17
CA SER A 82 -6.90 22.57 5.34
C SER A 82 -5.41 22.70 5.02
N VAL A 83 -5.10 23.09 3.76
CA VAL A 83 -3.73 23.37 3.29
C VAL A 83 -3.01 24.38 4.20
N ALA A 84 -3.76 25.30 4.83
CA ALA A 84 -3.21 26.29 5.76
C ALA A 84 -2.45 25.65 6.94
N VAL A 85 -2.92 24.50 7.45
CA VAL A 85 -2.27 23.79 8.58
C VAL A 85 -0.89 23.28 8.18
N TRP A 86 -0.73 22.81 6.95
CA TRP A 86 0.52 22.25 6.45
C TRP A 86 1.58 23.32 6.24
N LYS A 87 1.17 24.54 5.88
CA LYS A 87 2.06 25.69 5.67
C LYS A 87 2.64 26.27 6.97
N LEU A 88 2.19 25.81 8.14
CA LEU A 88 2.71 26.23 9.44
C LEU A 88 4.03 25.55 9.81
N TYR A 89 4.45 24.54 9.06
CA TYR A 89 5.62 23.70 9.37
C TYR A 89 6.56 23.65 8.16
N ASP A 90 7.87 23.60 8.40
CA ASP A 90 8.84 23.27 7.37
C ASP A 90 8.82 21.76 7.08
N LEU A 91 8.39 21.41 5.87
CA LEU A 91 8.29 20.04 5.37
C LEU A 91 9.26 19.77 4.21
N SER A 92 10.23 20.65 3.97
CA SER A 92 11.19 20.58 2.86
C SER A 92 12.06 19.32 2.88
N SER A 93 12.20 18.69 4.04
CA SER A 93 12.93 17.42 4.23
C SER A 93 12.22 16.20 3.64
N LEU A 94 10.89 16.26 3.44
CA LEU A 94 10.13 15.13 2.93
C LEU A 94 10.56 14.73 1.53
N LYS A 95 10.76 13.43 1.31
CA LYS A 95 11.07 12.86 0.00
C LYS A 95 9.93 11.97 -0.49
N GLN A 96 9.47 11.04 0.35
CA GLN A 96 8.44 10.08 -0.01
C GLN A 96 7.58 9.70 1.19
N ILE A 97 6.26 9.58 0.98
CA ILE A 97 5.32 9.04 1.95
C ILE A 97 5.01 7.59 1.56
N LEU A 98 5.29 6.65 2.46
CA LEU A 98 5.00 5.23 2.25
C LEU A 98 3.69 4.88 2.95
N CYS A 99 2.70 4.37 2.21
CA CYS A 99 1.39 4.01 2.75
C CYS A 99 1.10 2.52 2.59
N GLY A 100 0.83 1.84 3.70
CA GLY A 100 0.49 0.41 3.73
C GLY A 100 -0.86 0.07 4.35
N GLY A 101 -1.14 -1.24 4.40
CA GLY A 101 -2.32 -1.84 5.02
C GLY A 101 -3.61 -1.82 4.19
N ALA A 102 -3.74 -0.90 3.22
CA ALA A 102 -4.83 -0.88 2.25
C ALA A 102 -4.50 0.06 1.08
N LEU A 103 -5.14 -0.19 -0.08
CA LEU A 103 -5.01 0.66 -1.26
C LEU A 103 -5.62 2.05 -1.03
N LEU A 104 -4.87 3.08 -1.44
CA LEU A 104 -5.31 4.47 -1.45
C LEU A 104 -6.21 4.75 -2.66
N GLY A 105 -7.28 5.51 -2.43
CA GLY A 105 -8.04 6.10 -3.53
C GLY A 105 -7.28 7.27 -4.13
N ARG A 106 -7.27 7.40 -5.47
CA ARG A 106 -6.60 8.51 -6.18
C ARG A 106 -6.99 9.90 -5.64
N ASN A 107 -8.26 10.06 -5.26
CA ASN A 107 -8.77 11.31 -4.69
C ASN A 107 -8.08 11.69 -3.37
N VAL A 108 -7.80 10.70 -2.51
CA VAL A 108 -7.09 10.92 -1.23
C VAL A 108 -5.66 11.33 -1.51
N MET A 109 -4.97 10.61 -2.43
CA MET A 109 -3.59 10.93 -2.81
C MET A 109 -3.47 12.35 -3.36
N LYS A 110 -4.36 12.75 -4.28
CA LYS A 110 -4.36 14.10 -4.87
C LYS A 110 -4.56 15.20 -3.81
N LYS A 111 -5.47 15.00 -2.86
CA LYS A 111 -5.71 15.97 -1.77
C LYS A 111 -4.49 16.14 -0.87
N VAL A 112 -3.83 15.04 -0.50
CA VAL A 112 -2.59 15.11 0.29
C VAL A 112 -1.47 15.75 -0.52
N ALA A 113 -1.33 15.39 -1.81
CA ALA A 113 -0.33 15.95 -2.70
C ALA A 113 -0.43 17.48 -2.87
N GLN A 114 -1.64 18.05 -2.80
CA GLN A 114 -1.84 19.51 -2.82
C GLN A 114 -1.35 20.21 -1.54
N SER A 115 -1.15 19.47 -0.47
CA SER A 115 -0.81 20.00 0.86
C SER A 115 0.67 19.85 1.21
N ILE A 116 1.41 19.00 0.50
CA ILE A 116 2.84 18.71 0.73
C ILE A 116 3.72 19.41 -0.32
N PRO A 117 5.03 19.57 -0.06
CA PRO A 117 5.94 20.19 -1.02
C PRO A 117 5.94 19.51 -2.39
N ALA A 118 6.16 20.32 -3.43
CA ALA A 118 6.27 19.82 -4.79
C ALA A 118 7.43 18.82 -4.90
N GLY A 119 7.16 17.65 -5.51
CA GLY A 119 8.16 16.61 -5.70
C GLY A 119 8.11 15.47 -4.68
N VAL A 120 7.41 15.62 -3.55
CA VAL A 120 7.21 14.53 -2.59
C VAL A 120 6.35 13.43 -3.22
N ALA A 121 6.87 12.20 -3.21
CA ALA A 121 6.15 11.04 -3.72
C ALA A 121 5.18 10.46 -2.69
N ILE A 122 4.09 9.85 -3.15
CA ILE A 122 3.19 9.05 -2.30
C ILE A 122 3.15 7.65 -2.89
N ASN A 123 3.81 6.70 -2.23
CA ASN A 123 3.96 5.35 -2.72
C ASN A 123 3.11 4.40 -1.87
N GLN A 124 2.41 3.50 -2.54
CA GLN A 124 1.70 2.43 -1.87
C GLN A 124 2.59 1.20 -1.74
N ILE A 125 2.49 0.55 -0.59
CA ILE A 125 3.05 -0.77 -0.36
C ILE A 125 1.91 -1.78 -0.24
N TYR A 126 2.12 -2.95 -0.84
CA TYR A 126 1.25 -4.09 -0.67
C TYR A 126 2.04 -5.26 -0.08
N GLY A 127 1.43 -5.89 0.91
CA GLY A 127 1.82 -7.17 1.47
C GLY A 127 0.91 -7.51 2.63
N THR A 128 1.12 -8.69 3.20
CA THR A 128 0.35 -9.21 4.32
C THR A 128 1.27 -9.74 5.40
N ILE A 129 0.69 -10.17 6.52
CA ILE A 129 1.47 -10.77 7.60
C ILE A 129 2.12 -12.09 7.15
N GLU A 130 1.42 -12.87 6.33
CA GLU A 130 1.86 -14.15 5.78
C GLU A 130 3.01 -14.00 4.77
N THR A 131 3.14 -12.83 4.15
CA THR A 131 4.22 -12.52 3.21
C THR A 131 5.33 -11.67 3.86
N CYS A 132 5.38 -11.63 5.20
CA CYS A 132 6.34 -10.84 5.97
C CYS A 132 6.38 -9.34 5.59
N GLU A 133 5.19 -8.74 5.45
CA GLU A 133 4.88 -7.32 5.27
C GLU A 133 4.90 -6.76 3.83
N LEU A 134 5.90 -7.08 3.01
CA LEU A 134 6.07 -6.41 1.71
C LEU A 134 6.25 -7.38 0.55
N VAL A 135 5.42 -7.23 -0.48
CA VAL A 135 5.41 -8.00 -1.73
C VAL A 135 5.65 -7.08 -2.93
N SER A 136 4.98 -5.93 -2.95
CA SER A 136 5.12 -4.94 -4.02
C SER A 136 5.14 -3.51 -3.49
N LEU A 137 5.82 -2.64 -4.22
CA LEU A 137 6.00 -1.23 -3.89
C LEU A 137 5.77 -0.39 -5.16
N GLU A 138 4.99 0.67 -5.05
CA GLU A 138 4.81 1.64 -6.13
C GLU A 138 6.10 2.44 -6.33
N ASN A 139 6.66 2.40 -7.55
CA ASN A 139 7.84 3.18 -7.91
C ASN A 139 7.43 4.41 -8.72
N THR A 140 7.12 5.52 -8.03
CA THR A 140 6.74 6.77 -8.69
C THR A 140 7.89 7.51 -9.39
N ARG A 141 9.12 6.96 -9.37
CA ARG A 141 10.24 7.45 -10.19
C ARG A 141 10.18 6.89 -11.61
N GLU A 142 9.59 5.72 -11.79
CA GLU A 142 9.48 5.00 -13.06
C GLU A 142 8.04 4.96 -13.61
N GLU A 143 7.03 5.07 -12.73
CA GLU A 143 5.61 5.02 -13.08
C GLU A 143 4.86 6.34 -12.84
N SER A 144 3.66 6.46 -13.42
CA SER A 144 2.82 7.66 -13.27
C SER A 144 2.47 7.93 -11.81
N ARG A 145 2.67 9.16 -11.35
CA ARG A 145 2.24 9.60 -10.01
C ARG A 145 0.73 9.40 -9.84
N PHE A 146 0.31 8.81 -8.71
CA PHE A 146 -1.10 8.58 -8.36
C PHE A 146 -1.81 7.49 -9.18
N SER A 147 -1.09 6.43 -9.55
CA SER A 147 -1.63 5.31 -10.33
C SER A 147 -2.78 4.60 -9.59
N GLY A 148 -2.74 4.58 -8.25
CA GLY A 148 -3.66 3.77 -7.44
C GLY A 148 -3.43 2.27 -7.59
N LEU A 149 -2.25 1.88 -8.10
CA LEU A 149 -1.78 0.51 -8.24
C LEU A 149 -1.05 0.06 -6.97
N SER A 150 -0.81 -1.25 -6.84
CA SER A 150 0.00 -1.83 -5.77
C SER A 150 1.51 -1.79 -6.06
N GLY A 151 1.90 -1.26 -7.23
CA GLY A 151 3.29 -1.20 -7.70
C GLY A 151 3.82 -2.51 -8.26
N THR A 152 5.13 -2.53 -8.49
CA THR A 152 5.89 -3.68 -9.01
C THR A 152 6.38 -4.56 -7.87
N LEU A 153 6.63 -5.84 -8.18
CA LEU A 153 7.17 -6.77 -7.19
C LEU A 153 8.56 -6.32 -6.73
N ILE A 154 8.82 -6.45 -5.44
CA ILE A 154 10.18 -6.20 -4.93
C ILE A 154 11.14 -7.28 -5.43
N THR A 155 12.42 -6.93 -5.53
CA THR A 155 13.48 -7.84 -5.99
C THR A 155 13.41 -9.17 -5.25
N GLY A 156 13.51 -10.29 -5.98
CA GLY A 156 13.52 -11.67 -5.45
C GLY A 156 12.17 -12.18 -4.94
N ILE A 157 11.08 -11.45 -5.19
CA ILE A 157 9.73 -11.98 -5.10
C ILE A 157 9.24 -12.33 -6.50
N GLU A 158 8.82 -13.57 -6.66
CA GLU A 158 8.03 -14.00 -7.82
C GLU A 158 6.55 -13.99 -7.44
N SER A 159 5.71 -13.51 -8.36
CA SER A 159 4.28 -13.67 -8.23
C SER A 159 3.73 -14.31 -9.49
N ARG A 160 2.70 -15.13 -9.32
CA ARG A 160 1.95 -15.71 -10.43
C ARG A 160 0.49 -15.43 -10.18
N ILE A 161 -0.16 -14.90 -11.20
CA ILE A 161 -1.61 -14.90 -11.23
C ILE A 161 -2.01 -16.29 -11.70
N ILE A 162 -2.60 -17.04 -10.78
CA ILE A 162 -3.08 -18.38 -11.04
C ILE A 162 -4.60 -18.27 -11.06
N SER A 163 -5.22 -18.86 -12.08
CA SER A 163 -6.66 -19.06 -12.02
C SER A 163 -6.93 -19.92 -10.79
N VAL A 164 -7.65 -19.35 -9.83
CA VAL A 164 -8.01 -20.03 -8.59
C VAL A 164 -8.85 -21.30 -8.82
N GLU A 165 -9.34 -21.50 -10.05
CA GLU A 165 -10.09 -22.69 -10.49
C GLU A 165 -9.19 -23.80 -11.06
N THR A 166 -8.27 -23.47 -11.96
CA THR A 166 -7.52 -24.48 -12.73
C THR A 166 -6.16 -24.81 -12.13
N LEU A 167 -5.68 -24.00 -11.18
CA LEU A 167 -4.29 -23.98 -10.71
C LEU A 167 -3.25 -23.82 -11.83
N LYS A 168 -3.69 -23.49 -13.05
CA LYS A 168 -2.83 -23.21 -14.20
C LYS A 168 -2.49 -21.72 -14.22
N LEU A 169 -1.31 -21.44 -14.76
CA LEU A 169 -0.86 -20.07 -14.99
C LEU A 169 -1.84 -19.36 -15.93
N PHE A 170 -2.22 -18.14 -15.57
CA PHE A 170 -3.20 -17.33 -16.31
C PHE A 170 -2.76 -17.01 -17.76
N HIS A 171 -1.49 -17.24 -18.11
CA HIS A 171 -0.97 -17.07 -19.47
C HIS A 171 -1.39 -18.19 -20.44
N GLN A 172 -2.02 -19.28 -19.95
CA GLN A 172 -2.29 -20.49 -20.74
C GLN A 172 -3.79 -20.84 -20.89
N ILE A 173 -4.71 -19.93 -20.53
CA ILE A 173 -6.15 -20.18 -20.55
C ILE A 173 -6.82 -19.24 -21.56
N ASN A 174 -7.25 -19.79 -22.70
CA ASN A 174 -8.17 -19.12 -23.62
C ASN A 174 -9.54 -18.92 -22.94
N TRP A 175 -10.18 -17.80 -23.29
CA TRP A 175 -11.25 -17.07 -22.58
C TRP A 175 -12.60 -17.75 -22.29
N GLU A 176 -12.73 -19.09 -22.22
CA GLU A 176 -14.06 -19.72 -22.15
C GLU A 176 -14.49 -20.27 -20.78
N ARG A 177 -15.77 -20.01 -20.49
CA ARG A 177 -16.45 -19.85 -19.18
C ARG A 177 -16.73 -21.13 -18.37
N PHE A 178 -16.47 -22.32 -18.89
CA PHE A 178 -17.23 -23.51 -18.50
C PHE A 178 -16.56 -24.46 -17.47
N VAL A 179 -15.33 -24.20 -17.04
CA VAL A 179 -14.54 -25.16 -16.20
C VAL A 179 -14.50 -24.75 -14.71
N PHE A 180 -15.19 -23.68 -14.35
CA PHE A 180 -15.06 -22.94 -13.09
C PHE A 180 -15.61 -23.68 -11.83
N GLU A 181 -16.75 -24.37 -11.91
CA GLU A 181 -17.57 -24.71 -10.73
C GLU A 181 -17.25 -26.05 -10.04
N ASP A 182 -16.70 -27.04 -10.75
CA ASP A 182 -16.51 -28.40 -10.21
C ASP A 182 -15.19 -28.59 -9.45
N LEU A 183 -14.14 -27.84 -9.78
CA LEU A 183 -12.77 -28.05 -9.25
C LEU A 183 -12.57 -27.55 -7.81
N ILE A 184 -13.34 -26.53 -7.39
CA ILE A 184 -13.14 -25.84 -6.10
C ILE A 184 -13.88 -26.55 -4.95
N GLN A 185 -14.95 -27.31 -5.23
CA GLN A 185 -15.82 -27.84 -4.17
C GLN A 185 -15.12 -28.86 -3.26
N CYS A 186 -14.09 -29.58 -3.74
CA CYS A 186 -13.44 -30.64 -2.97
C CYS A 186 -12.28 -30.19 -2.07
N LYS A 187 -11.78 -28.94 -2.22
CA LYS A 187 -10.58 -28.47 -1.49
C LYS A 187 -10.85 -27.41 -0.42
N VAL A 188 -12.10 -26.97 -0.28
CA VAL A 188 -12.50 -26.02 0.74
C VAL A 188 -13.76 -26.50 1.45
N ALA A 189 -13.86 -26.19 2.75
CA ALA A 189 -15.03 -26.51 3.55
C ALA A 189 -16.32 -26.03 2.85
N PRO A 190 -17.45 -26.76 2.94
CA PRO A 190 -18.65 -26.51 2.12
C PRO A 190 -19.14 -25.05 2.08
N PHE A 191 -18.98 -24.31 3.18
CA PHE A 191 -19.36 -22.90 3.26
C PHE A 191 -18.41 -21.92 2.54
N LYS A 192 -17.18 -22.35 2.22
CA LYS A 192 -16.16 -21.59 1.46
C LYS A 192 -16.21 -21.87 -0.04
N ARG A 193 -17.05 -22.80 -0.49
CA ARG A 193 -17.22 -23.12 -1.90
C ARG A 193 -17.80 -21.92 -2.65
N LEU A 194 -17.11 -21.51 -3.70
CA LEU A 194 -17.60 -20.45 -4.58
C LEU A 194 -18.79 -20.99 -5.36
N ARG A 195 -19.95 -20.34 -5.21
CA ARG A 195 -21.19 -20.70 -5.91
C ARG A 195 -21.36 -19.92 -7.22
N ARG A 196 -20.58 -18.84 -7.40
CA ARG A 196 -20.66 -17.97 -8.57
C ARG A 196 -19.49 -17.00 -8.66
N VAL A 197 -19.04 -16.72 -9.88
CA VAL A 197 -18.06 -15.65 -10.16
C VAL A 197 -18.56 -14.70 -11.23
N SER A 198 -18.20 -13.42 -11.09
CA SER A 198 -18.60 -12.35 -11.99
C SER A 198 -17.43 -11.41 -12.20
N PHE A 199 -17.00 -11.27 -13.44
CA PHE A 199 -15.95 -10.33 -13.83
C PHE A 199 -16.49 -8.92 -13.96
N LEU A 200 -15.69 -7.94 -13.53
CA LEU A 200 -16.01 -6.52 -13.57
C LEU A 200 -14.88 -5.78 -14.28
N SER A 201 -15.24 -4.81 -15.11
CA SER A 201 -14.28 -3.91 -15.77
C SER A 201 -13.57 -2.97 -14.79
N SER A 202 -14.17 -2.71 -13.62
CA SER A 202 -13.55 -1.95 -12.54
C SER A 202 -14.18 -2.28 -11.17
N ILE A 203 -13.37 -2.21 -10.11
CA ILE A 203 -13.84 -2.42 -8.73
C ILE A 203 -14.51 -1.13 -8.25
N PRO A 204 -15.80 -1.16 -7.87
CA PRO A 204 -16.49 0.00 -7.34
C PRO A 204 -15.86 0.42 -6.02
N LYS A 205 -15.46 1.68 -5.93
CA LYS A 205 -14.79 2.29 -4.78
C LYS A 205 -15.53 3.57 -4.39
N SER A 206 -15.58 3.86 -3.10
CA SER A 206 -16.10 5.13 -2.59
C SER A 206 -15.20 6.27 -3.04
N ALA A 207 -15.66 7.51 -2.87
CA ALA A 207 -14.82 8.69 -3.05
C ALA A 207 -13.53 8.68 -2.18
N SER A 208 -13.51 7.88 -1.10
CA SER A 208 -12.36 7.65 -0.21
C SER A 208 -11.51 6.41 -0.57
N GLY A 209 -11.81 5.72 -1.67
CA GLY A 209 -11.04 4.55 -2.13
C GLY A 209 -11.44 3.22 -1.48
N LYS A 210 -12.37 3.22 -0.53
CA LYS A 210 -12.88 1.98 0.10
C LYS A 210 -13.70 1.21 -0.91
N ILE A 211 -13.45 -0.09 -1.03
CA ILE A 211 -14.25 -0.98 -1.89
C ILE A 211 -15.72 -0.96 -1.42
N LEU A 212 -16.63 -0.67 -2.36
CA LEU A 212 -18.06 -0.65 -2.10
C LEU A 212 -18.63 -2.06 -2.16
N ARG A 213 -18.43 -2.81 -1.08
CA ARG A 213 -18.91 -4.20 -0.97
C ARG A 213 -20.41 -4.33 -1.23
N ARG A 214 -21.23 -3.34 -0.83
CA ARG A 214 -22.67 -3.33 -1.09
C ARG A 214 -23.01 -3.29 -2.58
N GLU A 215 -22.30 -2.47 -3.35
CA GLU A 215 -22.50 -2.40 -4.81
C GLU A 215 -21.99 -3.66 -5.50
N LEU A 216 -20.89 -4.24 -5.03
CA LEU A 216 -20.45 -5.55 -5.49
C LEU A 216 -21.52 -6.62 -5.24
N VAL A 217 -22.10 -6.64 -4.03
CA VAL A 217 -23.18 -7.58 -3.67
C VAL A 217 -24.45 -7.31 -4.50
N GLN A 218 -24.81 -6.06 -4.76
CA GLN A 218 -25.94 -5.71 -5.62
C GLN A 218 -25.71 -6.11 -7.07
N LYS A 219 -24.53 -5.85 -7.63
CA LYS A 219 -24.16 -6.28 -9.00
C LYS A 219 -24.12 -7.79 -9.15
N VAL A 220 -23.78 -8.51 -8.07
CA VAL A 220 -23.92 -9.96 -8.02
C VAL A 220 -25.41 -10.31 -7.99
N ARG A 221 -26.20 -9.74 -7.07
CA ARG A 221 -27.64 -10.04 -6.96
C ARG A 221 -28.46 -9.68 -8.21
N SER A 222 -28.10 -8.64 -8.95
CA SER A 222 -28.79 -8.20 -10.18
C SER A 222 -28.44 -9.03 -11.41
N LYS A 223 -27.42 -9.89 -11.31
CA LYS A 223 -27.04 -10.87 -12.33
C LYS A 223 -27.54 -12.28 -11.98
N ILE A 224 -28.28 -12.44 -10.88
CA ILE A 224 -29.06 -13.65 -10.56
C ILE A 224 -30.41 -13.48 -11.26
#